data_AF-A0AAN6MB54-F1
#
_entry.id   AF-A0AAN6MB54-F1
#
_cell.length_a   1.000
_cell.length_b   1.000
_cell.length_c   1.000
_cell.angle_alpha   90.00
_cell.angle_beta   90.00
_cell.angle_gamma   90.00
#
_symmetry.space_group_name_H-M   'P 1'
#
loop_
_entity.id
_entity.type
_entity.pdbx_description
1 polymer ?
#
loop_
_entity_poly.entity_id
_entity_poly.type
_entity_poly.pdbx_seq_one_letter_code
_entity_poly.pdbx_strand_id
1 'polypeptide(L)'
;MNRVRTVDNIIDRAILVLESPMGRTVLSQLGGQIVNNLEFYPCLYPSTDPDLAYMEYYVDIFLQRLRTAIPVVIQEVLQGPEAEFARAEWANVGSTLDDFNAQQSGSLYLDYDILEHIFTTRNNGERETHTFLMIVAVTHELVHCFTGYLTGSARTLTPPPVTVLGHGDANRGEAGYGWEALAFGGIVTMWGDPQRGRNQAGTPYLFPDHGRDARGTRISAHYIANFIGGNRGMLQQ
;
A
#
# COMPACT_ATOMS: atom_id res chain seq x y z
N MET A 1 -10.99 -21.54 10.41
CA MET A 1 -11.00 -20.10 10.08
C MET A 1 -11.66 -19.96 8.71
N ASN A 2 -12.57 -19.00 8.51
CA ASN A 2 -13.20 -18.78 7.20
C ASN A 2 -12.23 -17.98 6.33
N ARG A 3 -11.72 -18.59 5.25
CA ARG A 3 -10.68 -17.99 4.37
C ARG A 3 -11.11 -16.65 3.80
N VAL A 4 -12.34 -16.58 3.26
CA VAL A 4 -12.92 -15.36 2.68
C VAL A 4 -12.92 -14.24 3.73
N ARG A 5 -13.46 -14.54 4.91
CA ARG A 5 -13.50 -13.57 6.02
C ARG A 5 -12.11 -13.07 6.44
N THR A 6 -11.09 -13.94 6.39
CA THR A 6 -9.72 -13.52 6.72
C THR A 6 -9.16 -12.56 5.68
N VAL A 7 -9.37 -12.82 4.39
CA VAL A 7 -8.96 -11.90 3.32
C VAL A 7 -9.72 -10.57 3.42
N ASP A 8 -11.04 -10.61 3.63
CA ASP A 8 -11.85 -9.41 3.83
C ASP A 8 -11.34 -8.57 5.00
N ASN A 9 -10.99 -9.22 6.12
CA ASN A 9 -10.42 -8.53 7.28
C ASN A 9 -9.06 -7.88 6.98
N ILE A 10 -8.20 -8.51 6.19
CA ILE A 10 -6.90 -7.94 5.81
C ILE A 10 -7.11 -6.66 5.00
N ILE A 11 -8.00 -6.72 4.00
CA ILE A 11 -8.31 -5.58 3.13
C ILE A 11 -8.99 -4.46 3.92
N ASP A 12 -9.98 -4.80 4.75
CA ASP A 12 -10.65 -3.85 5.65
C ASP A 12 -9.65 -3.12 6.56
N ARG A 13 -8.68 -3.86 7.12
CA ARG A 13 -7.63 -3.29 7.95
C ARG A 13 -6.69 -2.38 7.17
N ALA A 14 -6.30 -2.76 5.95
CA ALA A 14 -5.48 -1.90 5.09
C ALA A 14 -6.20 -0.58 4.77
N ILE A 15 -7.49 -0.63 4.45
CA ILE A 15 -8.30 0.57 4.22
C ILE A 15 -8.40 1.41 5.51
N LEU A 16 -8.62 0.79 6.68
CA LEU A 16 -8.63 1.50 7.97
C LEU A 16 -7.31 2.22 8.27
N VAL A 17 -6.17 1.63 7.87
CA VAL A 17 -4.86 2.26 8.01
C VAL A 17 -4.80 3.56 7.20
N LEU A 18 -5.27 3.54 5.95
CA LEU A 18 -5.36 4.74 5.10
C LEU A 18 -6.39 5.75 5.59
N GLU A 19 -7.52 5.30 6.13
CA GLU A 19 -8.58 6.16 6.67
C GLU A 19 -8.23 6.83 8.00
N SER A 20 -7.19 6.34 8.69
CA SER A 20 -6.71 6.95 9.93
C SER A 20 -6.27 8.40 9.69
N PRO A 21 -6.27 9.27 10.72
CA PRO A 21 -5.84 10.66 10.56
C PRO A 21 -4.43 10.78 9.93
N MET A 22 -3.49 9.94 10.37
CA MET A 22 -2.15 9.88 9.79
C MET A 22 -2.18 9.36 8.35
N GLY A 23 -2.95 8.31 8.06
CA GLY A 23 -3.10 7.76 6.71
C GLY A 23 -3.59 8.80 5.71
N ARG A 24 -4.59 9.60 6.09
CA ARG A 24 -5.10 10.71 5.26
C ARG A 24 -4.08 11.82 5.06
N THR A 25 -3.35 12.19 6.12
CA THR A 25 -2.25 13.17 6.01
C THR A 25 -1.17 12.70 5.04
N VAL A 26 -0.73 11.44 5.16
CA VAL A 26 0.29 10.86 4.28
C VAL A 26 -0.21 10.76 2.84
N LEU A 27 -1.45 10.28 2.62
CA LEU A 27 -2.04 10.24 1.28
C LEU A 27 -2.14 11.63 0.65
N SER A 28 -2.49 12.66 1.42
CA SER A 28 -2.58 14.04 0.91
C SER A 28 -1.21 14.58 0.53
N GLN A 29 -0.18 14.33 1.36
CA GLN A 29 1.20 14.69 1.05
C GLN A 29 1.71 13.98 -0.21
N LEU A 30 1.51 12.67 -0.30
CA LEU A 30 1.89 11.89 -1.48
C LEU A 30 1.13 12.31 -2.72
N GLY A 31 -0.18 12.57 -2.61
CA GLY A 31 -1.00 13.03 -3.71
C GLY A 31 -0.48 14.34 -4.28
N GLY A 32 -0.10 15.28 -3.41
CA GLY A 32 0.53 16.53 -3.84
C GLY A 32 1.90 16.32 -4.51
N GLN A 33 2.73 15.43 -3.96
CA GLN A 33 3.99 15.07 -4.61
C GLN A 33 3.77 14.42 -5.98
N ILE A 34 2.77 13.54 -6.12
CA ILE A 34 2.42 12.92 -7.39
C ILE A 34 2.01 14.01 -8.37
N VAL A 35 0.96 14.79 -8.07
CA VAL A 35 0.41 15.83 -8.97
C VAL A 35 1.48 16.80 -9.45
N ASN A 36 2.36 17.26 -8.56
CA ASN A 36 3.44 18.20 -8.90
C ASN A 36 4.54 17.60 -9.78
N ASN A 37 4.63 16.28 -9.93
CA ASN A 37 5.67 15.59 -10.68
C ASN A 37 5.13 14.77 -11.88
N LEU A 38 3.86 14.94 -12.28
CA LEU A 38 3.24 14.25 -13.42
C LEU A 38 3.58 14.90 -14.79
N GLU A 39 4.83 15.29 -15.04
CA GLU A 39 5.22 15.99 -16.29
C GLU A 39 4.87 15.23 -17.59
N PHE A 40 4.83 13.89 -17.54
CA PHE A 40 4.59 13.02 -18.71
C PHE A 40 3.37 12.11 -18.59
N TYR A 41 2.53 12.34 -17.59
CA TYR A 41 1.36 11.50 -17.29
C TYR A 41 0.08 12.35 -17.33
N PRO A 42 -1.06 11.75 -17.70
CA PRO A 42 -2.34 12.42 -17.49
C PRO A 42 -2.51 12.72 -16.00
N CYS A 43 -3.06 13.89 -15.71
CA CYS A 43 -3.39 14.33 -14.36
C CYS A 43 -4.87 14.67 -14.35
N LEU A 44 -5.65 13.94 -13.56
CA LEU A 44 -7.08 14.19 -13.38
C LEU A 44 -7.36 15.16 -12.23
N TYR A 45 -6.34 15.51 -11.46
CA TYR A 45 -6.45 16.56 -10.46
C TYR A 45 -6.81 17.89 -11.14
N PRO A 46 -7.78 18.66 -10.63
CA PRO A 46 -8.25 19.87 -11.29
C PRO A 46 -7.12 20.89 -11.50
N SER A 47 -6.87 21.28 -12.75
CA SER A 47 -5.90 22.33 -13.08
C SER A 47 -6.28 23.72 -12.55
N THR A 48 -7.53 23.90 -12.12
CA THR A 48 -8.03 25.09 -11.45
C THR A 48 -7.61 25.20 -9.98
N ASP A 49 -6.99 24.17 -9.42
CA ASP A 49 -6.49 24.15 -8.04
C ASP A 49 -4.97 23.88 -7.99
N PRO A 50 -4.13 24.82 -8.46
CA PRO A 50 -2.69 24.63 -8.52
C PRO A 50 -2.02 24.55 -7.13
N ASP A 51 -2.66 25.11 -6.10
CA ASP A 51 -2.16 25.09 -4.72
C ASP A 51 -2.58 23.82 -3.96
N LEU A 52 -3.28 22.90 -4.63
CA LEU A 52 -3.72 21.61 -4.10
C LEU A 52 -4.64 21.72 -2.86
N ALA A 53 -5.41 22.80 -2.75
CA ALA A 53 -6.26 23.09 -1.60
C ALA A 53 -7.37 22.05 -1.41
N TYR A 54 -7.76 21.34 -2.47
CA TYR A 54 -8.77 20.29 -2.44
C TYR A 54 -8.19 18.87 -2.36
N MET A 55 -6.88 18.70 -2.12
CA MET A 55 -6.26 17.36 -2.09
C MET A 55 -6.87 16.46 -1.00
N GLU A 56 -7.09 16.99 0.21
CA GLU A 56 -7.74 16.23 1.29
C GLU A 56 -9.15 15.79 0.90
N TYR A 57 -9.90 16.65 0.19
CA TYR A 57 -11.23 16.31 -0.30
C TYR A 57 -11.19 15.14 -1.31
N TYR A 58 -10.22 15.11 -2.22
CA TYR A 58 -10.07 14.01 -3.17
C TYR A 58 -9.53 12.72 -2.54
N VAL A 59 -8.73 12.82 -1.48
CA VAL A 59 -8.37 11.65 -0.65
C VAL A 59 -9.64 11.05 -0.01
N ASP A 60 -10.53 11.90 0.51
CA ASP A 60 -11.79 11.44 1.11
C ASP A 60 -12.69 10.74 0.08
N ILE A 61 -12.81 11.29 -1.13
CA ILE A 61 -13.53 10.65 -2.23
C ILE A 61 -12.91 9.29 -2.56
N PHE A 62 -11.59 9.23 -2.77
CA PHE A 62 -10.89 7.99 -3.09
C PHE A 62 -11.16 6.89 -2.06
N LEU A 63 -11.02 7.20 -0.77
CA LEU A 63 -11.27 6.26 0.33
C LEU A 63 -12.74 5.83 0.37
N GLN A 64 -13.68 6.75 0.16
CA GLN A 64 -15.10 6.44 0.07
C GLN A 64 -15.40 5.49 -1.10
N ARG A 65 -14.76 5.68 -2.26
CA ARG A 65 -14.91 4.82 -3.43
C ARG A 65 -14.35 3.42 -3.18
N LEU A 66 -13.16 3.32 -2.56
CA LEU A 66 -12.59 2.03 -2.12
C LEU A 66 -13.53 1.29 -1.17
N ARG A 67 -14.16 1.98 -0.22
CA ARG A 67 -15.13 1.38 0.71
C ARG A 67 -16.39 0.88 0.03
N THR A 68 -16.87 1.60 -0.97
CA THR A 68 -18.10 1.25 -1.68
C THR A 68 -17.90 0.04 -2.58
N ALA A 69 -16.74 -0.04 -3.24
CA ALA A 69 -16.42 -1.10 -4.17
C ALA A 69 -14.90 -1.34 -4.16
N ILE A 70 -14.44 -2.35 -3.41
CA ILE A 70 -13.02 -2.71 -3.43
C ILE A 70 -12.61 -3.21 -4.82
N PRO A 71 -11.34 -3.05 -5.22
CA PRO A 71 -10.81 -3.64 -6.45
C PRO A 71 -11.03 -5.15 -6.50
N VAL A 72 -10.97 -5.73 -7.70
CA VAL A 72 -11.06 -7.18 -7.87
C VAL A 72 -9.88 -7.84 -7.15
N VAL A 73 -10.16 -8.76 -6.23
CA VAL A 73 -9.14 -9.46 -5.44
C VAL A 73 -8.87 -10.83 -6.05
N ILE A 74 -7.60 -11.08 -6.40
CA ILE A 74 -7.14 -12.33 -7.00
C ILE A 74 -6.08 -12.95 -6.08
N GLN A 75 -6.18 -14.25 -5.84
CA GLN A 75 -5.15 -15.00 -5.11
C GLN A 75 -4.31 -15.77 -6.11
N GLU A 76 -3.01 -15.51 -6.15
CA GLU A 76 -2.08 -16.12 -7.10
C GLU A 76 -0.71 -16.30 -6.44
N VAL A 77 0.11 -17.23 -6.95
CA VAL A 77 1.49 -17.37 -6.49
C VAL A 77 2.33 -16.26 -7.12
N LEU A 78 2.83 -15.32 -6.31
CA LEU A 78 3.59 -14.18 -6.80
C LEU A 78 5.10 -14.48 -6.80
N GLN A 79 5.78 -13.98 -7.84
CA GLN A 79 7.24 -14.05 -7.94
C GLN A 79 7.87 -12.74 -7.46
N GLY A 80 7.82 -12.50 -6.16
CA GLY A 80 8.52 -11.36 -5.55
C GLY A 80 7.73 -10.78 -4.39
N PRO A 81 6.81 -9.84 -4.65
CA PRO A 81 6.09 -9.12 -3.61
C PRO A 81 4.99 -9.97 -2.98
N GLU A 82 4.54 -9.54 -1.79
CA GLU A 82 3.44 -10.18 -1.05
C GLU A 82 2.05 -9.81 -1.60
N ALA A 83 1.95 -8.67 -2.28
CA ALA A 83 0.78 -8.23 -3.01
C ALA A 83 1.20 -7.41 -4.24
N GLU A 84 0.32 -7.28 -5.23
CA GLU A 84 0.56 -6.45 -6.41
C GLU A 84 -0.75 -5.81 -6.88
N PHE A 85 -0.73 -4.53 -7.24
CA PHE A 85 -1.84 -3.84 -7.88
C PHE A 85 -1.62 -3.67 -9.38
N ALA A 86 -2.29 -4.50 -10.18
CA ALA A 86 -2.28 -4.33 -11.63
C ALA A 86 -3.31 -3.28 -12.03
N ARG A 87 -2.84 -2.06 -12.33
CA ARG A 87 -3.70 -0.95 -12.75
C ARG A 87 -4.32 -1.19 -14.13
N ALA A 88 -5.54 -0.68 -14.30
CA ALA A 88 -6.22 -0.56 -15.58
C ALA A 88 -6.46 0.91 -15.93
N GLU A 89 -6.56 1.20 -17.23
CA GLU A 89 -7.03 2.49 -17.71
C GLU A 89 -8.51 2.59 -17.33
N TRP A 90 -8.83 3.51 -16.42
CA TRP A 90 -10.20 3.71 -15.97
C TRP A 90 -10.78 5.03 -16.45
N ALA A 91 -9.93 6.01 -16.74
CA ALA A 91 -10.35 7.32 -17.21
C ALA A 91 -10.31 7.40 -18.74
N ASN A 92 -11.18 8.24 -19.28
CA ASN A 92 -11.22 8.62 -20.69
C ASN A 92 -11.17 10.15 -20.83
N VAL A 93 -11.19 10.63 -22.07
CA VAL A 93 -11.31 12.07 -22.34
C VAL A 93 -12.56 12.63 -21.65
N GLY A 94 -12.36 13.61 -20.78
CA GLY A 94 -13.43 14.26 -20.02
C GLY A 94 -13.79 13.59 -18.69
N SER A 95 -13.16 12.46 -18.33
CA SER A 95 -13.29 11.89 -16.99
C SER A 95 -12.73 12.83 -15.92
N THR A 96 -13.33 12.75 -14.75
CA THR A 96 -12.93 13.46 -13.53
C THR A 96 -12.64 12.47 -12.42
N LEU A 97 -12.00 12.93 -11.34
CA LEU A 97 -11.78 12.12 -10.15
C LEU A 97 -13.10 11.59 -9.53
N ASP A 98 -14.23 12.27 -9.73
CA ASP A 98 -15.52 11.83 -9.20
C ASP A 98 -16.07 10.57 -9.88
N ASP A 99 -15.61 10.29 -11.11
CA ASP A 99 -16.00 9.14 -11.93
C ASP A 99 -15.27 7.85 -11.53
N PHE A 100 -14.33 7.92 -10.58
CA PHE A 100 -13.51 6.79 -10.19
C PHE A 100 -14.34 5.63 -9.63
N ASN A 101 -14.06 4.43 -10.16
CA ASN A 101 -14.57 3.17 -9.66
C ASN A 101 -13.42 2.20 -9.41
N ALA A 102 -13.17 1.86 -8.15
CA ALA A 102 -12.06 1.01 -7.75
C ALA A 102 -12.13 -0.41 -8.36
N GLN A 103 -13.32 -0.97 -8.60
CA GLN A 103 -13.48 -2.27 -9.29
C GLN A 103 -13.05 -2.26 -10.76
N GLN A 104 -13.04 -1.08 -11.39
CA GLN A 104 -12.64 -0.91 -12.79
C GLN A 104 -11.22 -0.37 -12.92
N SER A 105 -10.63 0.07 -11.81
CA SER A 105 -9.29 0.68 -11.76
C SER A 105 -8.14 -0.32 -11.80
N GLY A 106 -8.43 -1.61 -11.66
CA GLY A 106 -7.43 -2.66 -11.64
C GLY A 106 -7.80 -3.85 -10.76
N SER A 107 -6.81 -4.71 -10.55
CA SER A 107 -6.92 -5.92 -9.73
C SER A 107 -5.84 -5.92 -8.65
N LEU A 108 -6.22 -6.29 -7.43
CA LEU A 108 -5.33 -6.52 -6.31
C LEU A 108 -5.00 -8.03 -6.24
N TYR A 109 -3.76 -8.37 -6.50
CA TYR A 109 -3.23 -9.72 -6.38
C TYR A 109 -2.62 -9.90 -4.99
N LEU A 110 -2.96 -11.01 -4.33
CA LEU A 110 -2.44 -11.39 -3.03
C LEU A 110 -1.67 -12.71 -3.17
N ASP A 111 -0.48 -12.78 -2.56
CA ASP A 111 0.32 -13.99 -2.61
C ASP A 111 -0.38 -15.16 -1.90
N TYR A 112 -0.66 -16.20 -2.68
CA TYR A 112 -1.38 -17.38 -2.22
C TYR A 112 -0.62 -18.15 -1.13
N ASP A 113 0.70 -18.25 -1.23
CA ASP A 113 1.49 -19.04 -0.27
C ASP A 113 1.47 -18.38 1.12
N ILE A 114 1.57 -17.05 1.18
CA ILE A 114 1.46 -16.30 2.44
C ILE A 114 0.05 -16.42 3.04
N LEU A 115 -0.99 -16.32 2.21
CA LEU A 115 -2.36 -16.52 2.67
C LEU A 115 -2.58 -17.93 3.21
N GLU A 116 -2.08 -18.96 2.51
CA GLU A 116 -2.17 -20.35 2.96
C GLU A 116 -1.47 -20.55 4.30
N HIS A 117 -0.32 -19.89 4.50
CA HIS A 117 0.39 -19.87 5.77
C HIS A 117 -0.43 -19.25 6.90
N ILE A 118 -1.09 -18.12 6.67
CA ILE A 118 -2.01 -17.50 7.64
C ILE A 118 -3.15 -18.46 8.01
N PHE A 119 -3.70 -19.18 7.03
CA PHE A 119 -4.83 -20.09 7.23
C PHE A 119 -4.47 -21.37 7.99
N THR A 120 -3.29 -21.92 7.73
CA THR A 120 -2.93 -23.28 8.15
C THR A 120 -1.98 -23.34 9.34
N THR A 121 -1.16 -22.31 9.57
CA THR A 121 -0.21 -22.33 10.69
C THR A 121 -0.93 -22.46 12.02
N ARG A 122 -0.37 -23.26 12.94
CA ARG A 122 -0.84 -23.38 14.33
C ARG A 122 -0.12 -22.42 15.27
N ASN A 123 0.94 -21.75 14.79
CA ASN A 123 1.69 -20.77 15.56
C ASN A 123 1.01 -19.39 15.41
N ASN A 124 0.36 -18.93 16.47
CA ASN A 124 -0.33 -17.63 16.45
C ASN A 124 0.63 -16.46 16.16
N GLY A 125 1.88 -16.50 16.63
CA GLY A 125 2.85 -15.44 16.37
C GLY A 125 3.28 -15.36 14.90
N GLU A 126 3.46 -16.51 14.24
CA GLU A 126 3.71 -16.55 12.79
C GLU A 126 2.47 -16.08 12.01
N ARG A 127 1.26 -16.50 12.44
CA ARG A 127 0.01 -16.02 11.83
C ARG A 127 -0.11 -14.51 11.92
N GLU A 128 0.12 -13.93 13.09
CA GLU A 128 0.06 -12.47 13.30
C GLU A 128 1.12 -11.76 12.46
N THR A 129 2.35 -12.27 12.41
CA THR A 129 3.42 -11.66 11.61
C THR A 129 3.09 -11.64 10.11
N HIS A 130 2.61 -12.75 9.56
CA HIS A 130 2.14 -12.78 8.16
C HIS A 130 0.89 -11.91 7.93
N THR A 131 -0.04 -11.87 8.89
CA THR A 131 -1.23 -10.99 8.79
C THR A 131 -0.81 -9.52 8.73
N PHE A 132 0.13 -9.11 9.59
CA PHE A 132 0.69 -7.77 9.59
C PHE A 132 1.37 -7.44 8.25
N LEU A 133 2.21 -8.34 7.75
CA LEU A 133 2.85 -8.18 6.45
C LEU A 133 1.84 -7.96 5.34
N MET A 134 0.81 -8.81 5.27
CA MET A 134 -0.20 -8.71 4.22
C MET A 134 -1.02 -7.42 4.35
N ILE A 135 -1.31 -6.94 5.57
CA ILE A 135 -1.97 -5.64 5.74
C ILE A 135 -1.07 -4.50 5.22
N VAL A 136 0.23 -4.51 5.53
CA VAL A 136 1.19 -3.51 5.03
C VAL A 136 1.27 -3.57 3.50
N ALA A 137 1.45 -4.76 2.93
CA ALA A 137 1.53 -4.97 1.48
C ALA A 137 0.25 -4.51 0.77
N VAL A 138 -0.94 -4.89 1.27
CA VAL A 138 -2.21 -4.40 0.69
C VAL A 138 -2.32 -2.89 0.80
N THR A 139 -1.89 -2.30 1.92
CA THR A 139 -1.93 -0.85 2.08
C THR A 139 -1.01 -0.15 1.07
N HIS A 140 0.21 -0.68 0.90
CA HIS A 140 1.17 -0.26 -0.11
C HIS A 140 0.56 -0.30 -1.52
N GLU A 141 -0.08 -1.42 -1.88
CA GLU A 141 -0.73 -1.58 -3.18
C GLU A 141 -1.95 -0.67 -3.38
N LEU A 142 -2.70 -0.35 -2.32
CA LEU A 142 -3.77 0.64 -2.37
C LEU A 142 -3.24 2.07 -2.59
N VAL A 143 -1.98 2.37 -2.25
CA VAL A 143 -1.33 3.64 -2.61
C VAL A 143 -0.98 3.68 -4.11
N HIS A 144 -0.62 2.54 -4.71
CA HIS A 144 -0.51 2.45 -6.17
C HIS A 144 -1.87 2.62 -6.85
N CYS A 145 -2.95 2.08 -6.26
CA CYS A 145 -4.32 2.36 -6.69
C CYS A 145 -4.64 3.86 -6.60
N PHE A 146 -4.23 4.56 -5.53
CA PHE A 146 -4.38 6.01 -5.39
C PHE A 146 -3.61 6.80 -6.46
N THR A 147 -2.42 6.34 -6.84
CA THR A 147 -1.69 6.91 -7.97
C THR A 147 -2.47 6.72 -9.28
N GLY A 148 -3.07 5.55 -9.48
CA GLY A 148 -3.99 5.29 -10.59
C GLY A 148 -5.22 6.19 -10.57
N TYR A 149 -5.79 6.46 -9.40
CA TYR A 149 -6.89 7.42 -9.20
C TYR A 149 -6.50 8.83 -9.66
N LEU A 150 -5.33 9.34 -9.28
CA LEU A 150 -4.93 10.69 -9.68
C LEU A 150 -4.59 10.82 -11.18
N THR A 151 -4.19 9.72 -11.81
CA THR A 151 -3.68 9.73 -13.20
C THR A 151 -4.65 9.19 -14.24
N GLY A 152 -5.64 8.39 -13.85
CA GLY A 152 -6.52 7.71 -14.80
C GLY A 152 -5.92 6.48 -15.48
N SER A 153 -4.61 6.22 -15.30
CA SER A 153 -3.82 5.38 -16.21
C SER A 153 -3.41 4.02 -15.63
N ALA A 154 -3.36 3.03 -16.52
CA ALA A 154 -2.76 1.72 -16.29
C ALA A 154 -1.24 1.76 -16.16
N ARG A 155 -0.58 2.84 -16.60
CA ARG A 155 0.88 2.95 -16.55
C ARG A 155 1.35 2.82 -15.11
N THR A 156 2.13 1.79 -14.84
CA THR A 156 2.60 1.40 -13.49
C THR A 156 3.61 2.36 -12.86
N LEU A 157 4.06 3.37 -13.60
CA LEU A 157 5.12 4.26 -13.17
C LEU A 157 4.57 5.39 -12.29
N THR A 158 4.87 5.32 -11.00
CA THR A 158 4.88 6.48 -10.12
C THR A 158 5.94 7.49 -10.62
N PRO A 159 5.73 8.81 -10.52
CA PRO A 159 6.77 9.77 -10.86
C PRO A 159 8.09 9.52 -10.10
N PRO A 160 9.27 9.59 -10.75
CA PRO A 160 10.57 9.27 -10.13
C PRO A 160 10.81 9.92 -8.76
N PRO A 161 10.46 11.20 -8.53
CA PRO A 161 10.69 11.85 -7.23
C PRO A 161 9.81 11.30 -6.10
N VAL A 162 8.70 10.62 -6.42
CA VAL A 162 7.81 10.01 -5.44
C VAL A 162 8.29 8.59 -5.18
N THR A 163 9.41 8.48 -4.47
CA THR A 163 10.01 7.22 -4.10
C THR A 163 10.89 7.39 -2.88
N VAL A 164 11.40 6.28 -2.39
CA VAL A 164 12.45 6.24 -1.39
C VAL A 164 13.77 5.89 -2.07
N LEU A 165 14.87 6.50 -1.59
CA LEU A 165 16.20 6.28 -2.17
C LEU A 165 16.51 4.78 -2.31
N GLY A 166 16.87 4.35 -3.52
CA GLY A 166 17.20 2.94 -3.81
C GLY A 166 16.01 2.06 -4.24
N HIS A 167 14.77 2.56 -4.19
CA HIS A 167 13.56 1.82 -4.57
C HIS A 167 12.89 2.36 -5.84
N GLY A 168 13.47 3.36 -6.48
CA GLY A 168 13.10 3.87 -7.80
C GLY A 168 14.31 4.00 -8.72
N ASP A 169 14.08 4.46 -9.95
CA ASP A 169 15.09 4.79 -10.94
C ASP A 169 14.81 6.14 -11.60
N ALA A 170 15.64 6.54 -12.57
CA ALA A 170 15.50 7.83 -13.26
C ALA A 170 14.14 8.02 -13.96
N ASN A 171 13.42 6.94 -14.23
CA ASN A 171 12.15 6.91 -14.97
C ASN A 171 10.97 6.40 -14.14
N ARG A 172 11.20 5.93 -12.90
CA ARG A 172 10.20 5.26 -12.08
C ARG A 172 10.36 5.55 -10.60
N GLY A 173 9.29 6.01 -9.97
CA GLY A 173 9.16 6.08 -8.52
C GLY A 173 8.54 4.82 -7.90
N GLU A 174 8.27 4.88 -6.60
CA GLU A 174 7.64 3.79 -5.85
C GLU A 174 6.81 4.42 -4.72
N ALA A 175 5.54 4.71 -5.02
CA ALA A 175 4.67 5.47 -4.13
C ALA A 175 4.32 4.69 -2.85
N GLY A 176 4.27 3.37 -2.92
CA GLY A 176 3.97 2.53 -1.77
C GLY A 176 5.10 2.58 -0.74
N TYR A 177 6.36 2.53 -1.17
CA TYR A 177 7.49 2.77 -0.25
C TYR A 177 7.55 4.21 0.23
N GLY A 178 7.16 5.19 -0.61
CA GLY A 178 6.98 6.57 -0.17
C GLY A 178 5.98 6.69 0.97
N TRP A 179 4.86 5.96 0.88
CA TRP A 179 3.87 5.85 1.95
C TRP A 179 4.45 5.19 3.19
N GLU A 180 5.13 4.04 3.08
CA GLU A 180 5.74 3.37 4.22
C GLU A 180 6.71 4.31 4.95
N ALA A 181 7.58 5.00 4.22
CA ALA A 181 8.56 5.91 4.81
C ALA A 181 7.89 7.06 5.58
N LEU A 182 6.83 7.66 5.03
CA LEU A 182 6.07 8.73 5.70
C LEU A 182 5.23 8.21 6.88
N ALA A 183 4.65 7.02 6.74
CA ALA A 183 3.75 6.40 7.71
C ALA A 183 4.47 5.79 8.92
N PHE A 184 5.60 5.14 8.67
CA PHE A 184 6.35 4.36 9.66
C PHE A 184 7.70 4.98 10.02
N GLY A 185 8.15 5.99 9.28
CA GLY A 185 9.51 6.53 9.40
C GLY A 185 10.57 5.61 8.81
N GLY A 186 10.19 4.73 7.88
CA GLY A 186 11.06 3.75 7.22
C GLY A 186 10.29 2.71 6.41
N ILE A 187 10.98 1.74 5.84
CA ILE A 187 10.36 0.63 5.09
C ILE A 187 10.30 -0.62 5.97
N VAL A 188 9.18 -1.34 5.91
CA VAL A 188 9.02 -2.63 6.58
C VAL A 188 9.61 -3.72 5.69
N THR A 189 10.46 -4.58 6.27
CA THR A 189 11.04 -5.72 5.54
C THR A 189 11.05 -6.95 6.42
N MET A 190 10.74 -8.10 5.82
CA MET A 190 10.84 -9.40 6.47
C MET A 190 12.20 -10.05 6.20
N TRP A 191 12.90 -10.40 7.28
CA TRP A 191 14.12 -11.20 7.21
C TRP A 191 13.83 -12.65 7.56
N GLY A 192 13.84 -13.51 6.55
CA GLY A 192 13.68 -14.95 6.70
C GLY A 192 15.01 -15.69 6.80
N ASP A 193 14.98 -16.87 7.43
CA ASP A 193 16.05 -17.88 7.34
C ASP A 193 16.05 -18.50 5.93
N PRO A 194 17.10 -18.32 5.11
CA PRO A 194 17.14 -18.87 3.76
C PRO A 194 16.89 -20.38 3.68
N GLN A 195 17.17 -21.14 4.75
CA GLN A 195 16.98 -22.60 4.78
C GLN A 195 15.52 -23.03 4.93
N ARG A 196 14.67 -22.17 5.50
CA ARG A 196 13.23 -22.44 5.66
C ARG A 196 12.40 -22.02 4.45
N GLY A 197 13.03 -21.34 3.48
CA GLY A 197 12.36 -20.83 2.28
C GLY A 197 11.22 -19.87 2.60
N ARG A 198 10.18 -19.87 1.76
CA ARG A 198 8.96 -19.05 1.94
C ARG A 198 8.04 -19.55 3.06
N ASN A 199 8.34 -20.69 3.67
CA ASN A 199 7.49 -21.32 4.68
C ASN A 199 7.65 -20.72 6.08
N GLN A 200 7.90 -19.42 6.18
CA GLN A 200 8.12 -18.70 7.42
C GLN A 200 7.62 -17.26 7.30
N ALA A 201 7.23 -16.68 8.42
CA ALA A 201 6.89 -15.26 8.48
C ALA A 201 8.13 -14.35 8.41
N GLY A 202 9.31 -14.93 8.68
CA GLY A 202 10.53 -14.15 8.91
C GLY A 202 10.44 -13.34 10.20
N THR A 203 11.40 -12.43 10.37
CA THR A 203 11.41 -11.43 11.43
C THR A 203 11.20 -10.05 10.81
N PRO A 204 10.17 -9.29 11.21
CA PRO A 204 9.95 -7.95 10.69
C PRO A 204 10.95 -6.96 11.26
N TYR A 205 11.51 -6.15 10.37
CA TYR A 205 12.36 -5.01 10.68
C TYR A 205 11.82 -3.76 10.00
N LEU A 206 11.99 -2.62 10.67
CA LEU A 206 11.81 -1.30 10.10
C LEU A 206 13.18 -0.73 9.77
N PHE A 207 13.39 -0.33 8.52
CA PHE A 207 14.63 0.32 8.05
C PHE A 207 14.37 1.81 7.81
N PRO A 208 14.88 2.70 8.67
CA PRO A 208 14.68 4.16 8.53
C PRO A 208 15.43 4.76 7.35
N ASP A 209 16.51 4.10 6.91
CA ASP A 209 17.30 4.44 5.75
C ASP A 209 17.55 3.20 4.87
N HIS A 210 17.98 3.44 3.63
CA HIS A 210 18.14 2.40 2.60
C HIS A 210 19.58 2.35 2.06
N GLY A 211 20.51 2.92 2.83
CA GLY A 211 21.93 2.77 2.55
C GLY A 211 22.37 1.31 2.71
N ARG A 212 23.50 0.94 2.09
CA ARG A 212 24.05 -0.42 2.21
C ARG A 212 24.31 -0.85 3.67
N ASP A 213 24.53 0.11 4.56
CA ASP A 213 24.82 -0.09 5.98
C ASP A 213 23.61 0.19 6.89
N ALA A 214 22.41 0.31 6.30
CA ALA A 214 21.17 0.59 7.01
C ALA A 214 20.91 -0.42 8.12
N ARG A 215 20.60 0.08 9.32
CA ARG A 215 20.31 -0.76 10.49
C ARG A 215 18.83 -0.81 10.76
N GLY A 216 18.23 -1.96 10.48
CA GLY A 216 16.84 -2.24 10.79
C GLY A 216 16.61 -2.38 12.30
N THR A 217 15.50 -1.81 12.79
CA THR A 217 15.00 -2.08 14.14
C THR A 217 13.93 -3.14 14.09
N ARG A 218 14.06 -4.20 14.90
CA ARG A 218 13.07 -5.26 14.94
C ARG A 218 11.72 -4.72 15.39
N ILE A 219 10.67 -5.01 14.62
CA ILE A 219 9.30 -4.66 15.00
C ILE A 219 8.82 -5.66 16.06
N SER A 220 8.37 -5.13 17.20
CA SER A 220 7.95 -5.97 18.33
C SER A 220 6.64 -6.70 18.05
N ALA A 221 6.48 -7.92 18.58
CA ALA A 221 5.22 -8.66 18.51
C ALA A 221 4.06 -7.88 19.15
N HIS A 222 4.33 -7.08 20.18
CA HIS A 222 3.32 -6.22 20.81
C HIS A 222 2.81 -5.14 19.85
N TYR A 223 3.72 -4.52 19.07
CA TYR A 223 3.32 -3.57 18.03
C TYR A 223 2.45 -4.24 16.96
N ILE A 224 2.89 -5.41 16.46
CA ILE A 224 2.16 -6.20 15.47
C ILE A 224 0.73 -6.50 15.93
N ALA A 225 0.58 -7.02 17.15
CA ALA A 225 -0.74 -7.33 17.71
C ALA A 225 -1.62 -6.08 17.85
N ASN A 226 -1.07 -4.95 18.28
CA ASN A 226 -1.81 -3.69 18.39
C ASN A 226 -2.23 -3.12 17.03
N PHE A 227 -1.36 -3.23 16.02
CA PHE A 227 -1.63 -2.78 14.65
C PHE A 227 -2.77 -3.60 14.04
N ILE A 228 -2.70 -4.92 14.12
CA ILE A 228 -3.77 -5.83 13.63
C ILE A 228 -5.08 -5.58 14.39
N GLY A 229 -5.00 -5.34 15.70
CA GLY A 229 -6.17 -5.05 16.54
C GLY A 229 -6.83 -3.71 16.24
N GLY A 230 -6.15 -2.78 15.56
CA GLY A 230 -6.60 -1.41 15.33
C GLY A 230 -6.51 -0.51 16.59
N ASN A 231 -5.68 -0.90 17.57
CA ASN A 231 -5.57 -0.20 18.86
C ASN A 231 -4.47 0.88 18.88
N ARG A 232 -3.67 1.00 17.81
CA ARG A 232 -2.74 2.11 17.57
C ARG A 232 -2.73 2.45 16.09
N GLY A 233 -2.82 3.75 15.77
CA GLY A 233 -2.35 4.26 14.48
C GLY A 233 -0.85 4.00 14.31
N MET A 234 -0.40 4.05 13.07
CA MET A 234 0.98 3.78 12.60
C MET A 234 2.06 4.34 13.53
N LEU A 235 3.21 3.64 13.65
CA LEU A 235 4.34 3.90 14.56
C LEU A 235 4.51 5.39 14.93
N GLN A 236 4.05 5.77 16.12
CA GLN A 236 4.60 6.96 16.78
C GLN A 236 5.89 6.53 17.47
N GLN A 237 7.01 7.10 17.02
CA GLN A 237 8.29 7.04 17.73
C GLN A 237 8.18 7.77 19.07
#